data_AF-A0AAV5SX67-F1
#
_entry.id   AF-A0AAV5SX67-F1
#
_cell.length_a   1.000
_cell.length_b   1.000
_cell.length_c   1.000
_cell.angle_alpha   90.00
_cell.angle_beta   90.00
_cell.angle_gamma   90.00
#
_symmetry.space_group_name_H-M   'P 1'
#
loop_
_entity.id
_entity.type
_entity.pdbx_description
1 polymer ?
#
loop_
_entity_poly.entity_id
_entity_poly.type
_entity_poly.pdbx_seq_one_letter_code
_entity_poly.pdbx_strand_id
1 'polypeptide(L)'
;MQIIGLSETYRISDPSDSKRIYLAARRTFVLAIQLGIEAFLVDGNFGFTPIPTCTKKRAYQLFTVRVCCRNTSFLLMAALLPSKASSEYILLFESMLSIFSDLNFSLRGVRVVSDWETGIIKAIRTALPMVAHQGCSFHALKCINNKLSSFGLNAFAKSYPVVRIWFNRIRASIFLPRIYIYQCDLLTIPVSNVHPAYTASHNFLDYFRSEWMAHPETMLSKYMIDRHRTTNLVESWHR
;
A
#
# COMPACT_ATOMS: atom_id res chain seq x y z
N MET A 1 12.31 17.13 -17.16
CA MET A 1 11.43 17.51 -16.04
C MET A 1 11.91 18.85 -15.50
N GLN A 2 11.19 19.93 -15.78
CA GLN A 2 11.61 21.27 -15.35
C GLN A 2 10.99 21.51 -13.97
N ILE A 3 11.82 21.65 -12.94
CA ILE A 3 11.37 22.14 -11.64
C ILE A 3 11.07 23.63 -11.81
N ILE A 4 9.81 23.97 -12.05
CA ILE A 4 9.40 25.36 -12.23
C ILE A 4 9.06 25.93 -10.85
N GLY A 5 10.03 26.61 -10.24
CA GLY A 5 9.82 27.41 -9.03
C GLY A 5 11.09 27.68 -8.25
N LEU A 6 11.46 28.95 -8.14
CA LEU A 6 12.30 29.49 -7.05
C LEU A 6 11.50 29.61 -5.72
N SER A 7 10.25 29.12 -5.67
CA SER A 7 9.38 29.19 -4.50
C SER A 7 9.42 27.92 -3.68
N GLU A 8 8.99 28.00 -2.41
CA GLU A 8 8.91 26.88 -1.46
C GLU A 8 8.03 25.71 -1.93
N THR A 9 7.35 25.83 -3.08
CA THR A 9 6.41 24.85 -3.65
C THR A 9 6.93 24.28 -4.97
N TYR A 10 7.22 22.99 -5.01
CA TYR A 10 7.51 22.24 -6.22
C TYR A 10 6.22 21.96 -6.98
N ARG A 11 6.01 22.67 -8.09
CA ARG A 11 5.10 22.21 -9.16
C ARG A 11 5.91 21.31 -10.09
N ILE A 12 5.76 20.00 -9.94
CA ILE A 12 6.49 19.01 -10.76
C ILE A 12 5.64 18.58 -11.96
N SER A 13 4.99 19.52 -12.65
CA SER A 13 4.34 19.21 -13.93
C SER A 13 5.25 19.68 -15.05
N ASP A 14 5.48 18.84 -16.06
CA ASP A 14 5.95 19.33 -17.35
C ASP A 14 5.00 20.46 -17.79
N PRO A 15 5.47 21.67 -18.14
CA PRO A 15 4.60 22.75 -18.58
C PRO A 15 3.75 22.38 -19.81
N SER A 16 4.15 21.38 -20.59
CA SER A 16 3.38 20.81 -21.69
C SER A 16 2.39 19.69 -21.27
N ASP A 17 2.60 19.09 -20.09
CA ASP A 17 1.70 18.07 -19.54
C ASP A 17 0.56 18.72 -18.76
N SER A 18 -0.47 19.08 -19.51
CA SER A 18 -1.69 19.61 -18.92
C SER A 18 -2.35 18.64 -17.93
N LYS A 19 -2.15 17.32 -18.04
CA LYS A 19 -2.97 16.29 -17.38
C LYS A 19 -2.50 15.89 -15.98
N ARG A 20 -1.27 16.23 -15.60
CA ARG A 20 -0.68 15.87 -14.30
C ARG A 20 -0.40 17.11 -13.47
N ILE A 21 -0.84 17.11 -12.23
CA ILE A 21 -0.50 18.16 -11.27
C ILE A 21 0.11 17.51 -10.06
N TYR A 22 1.34 17.90 -9.75
CA TYR A 22 2.05 17.50 -8.56
C TYR A 22 2.22 18.71 -7.66
N LEU A 23 1.79 18.56 -6.42
CA LEU A 23 1.89 19.57 -5.37
C LEU A 23 2.80 19.01 -4.29
N ALA A 24 3.97 19.61 -4.14
CA ALA A 24 4.91 19.33 -3.07
C ALA A 24 5.49 20.65 -2.56
N ALA A 25 5.89 20.71 -1.29
CA ALA A 25 6.58 21.86 -0.75
C ALA A 25 8.00 21.46 -0.34
N ARG A 26 9.04 22.15 -0.81
CA ARG A 26 10.43 21.84 -0.46
C ARG A 26 10.64 21.79 1.05
N ARG A 27 9.98 22.69 1.77
CA ARG A 27 10.06 22.79 3.21
C ARG A 27 9.53 21.54 3.94
N THR A 28 8.53 20.84 3.39
CA THR A 28 8.03 19.60 4.02
C THR A 28 9.02 18.45 3.89
N PHE A 29 9.77 18.38 2.78
CA PHE A 29 10.86 17.41 2.61
C PHE A 29 12.01 17.67 3.58
N VAL A 30 12.47 18.93 3.69
CA VAL A 30 13.52 19.31 4.64
C VAL A 30 13.10 18.97 6.08
N LEU A 31 11.86 19.33 6.46
CA LEU A 31 11.33 19.01 7.79
C LEU A 31 11.26 17.50 8.03
N ALA A 32 10.82 16.71 7.04
CA ALA A 32 10.76 15.26 7.13
C ALA A 32 12.15 14.65 7.40
N ILE A 33 13.17 15.13 6.68
CA ILE A 33 14.57 14.71 6.88
C ILE A 33 15.04 15.05 8.30
N GLN A 34 14.80 16.28 8.77
CA GLN A 34 15.21 16.75 10.10
C GLN A 34 14.53 15.96 11.24
N LEU A 35 13.25 15.61 11.08
CA LEU A 35 12.51 14.83 12.07
C LEU A 35 12.87 13.34 12.02
N GLY A 36 13.45 12.86 10.92
CA GLY A 36 13.76 11.45 10.68
C GLY A 36 12.57 10.72 10.07
N ILE A 37 12.77 10.20 8.87
CA ILE A 37 11.73 9.51 8.09
C ILE A 37 11.64 8.04 8.52
N GLU A 38 10.49 7.64 9.05
CA GLU A 38 10.23 6.24 9.45
C GLU A 38 9.58 5.44 8.31
N ALA A 39 8.61 6.05 7.64
CA ALA A 39 7.86 5.43 6.54
C ALA A 39 7.15 6.49 5.69
N PHE A 40 6.85 6.12 4.44
CA PHE A 40 5.85 6.78 3.61
C PHE A 40 4.57 5.96 3.59
N LEU A 41 3.42 6.61 3.74
CA LEU A 41 2.11 6.02 3.51
C LEU A 41 1.56 6.60 2.22
N VAL A 42 1.17 5.73 1.29
CA VAL A 42 0.69 6.16 -0.03
C VAL A 42 -0.67 5.58 -0.34
N ASP A 43 -1.56 6.42 -0.88
CA ASP A 43 -2.93 6.03 -1.21
C ASP A 43 -3.55 6.94 -2.29
N GLY A 44 -4.49 6.38 -3.05
CA GLY A 44 -5.23 7.05 -4.13
C GLY A 44 -6.72 7.21 -3.81
N ASN A 45 -7.21 8.45 -3.83
CA ASN A 45 -8.62 8.77 -3.66
C ASN A 45 -9.30 9.02 -5.02
N PHE A 46 -10.39 8.31 -5.28
CA PHE A 46 -11.18 8.40 -6.52
C PHE A 46 -12.45 9.27 -6.38
N GLY A 47 -12.90 9.53 -5.16
CA GLY A 47 -14.15 10.24 -4.88
C GLY A 47 -14.03 11.77 -4.92
N PHE A 48 -12.87 12.30 -4.49
CA PHE A 48 -12.62 13.73 -4.35
C PHE A 48 -11.52 14.21 -5.30
N THR A 49 -11.76 14.09 -6.61
CA THR A 49 -10.83 14.60 -7.63
C THR A 49 -11.26 15.97 -8.14
N PRO A 50 -10.47 17.03 -7.89
CA PRO A 50 -10.76 18.35 -8.46
C PRO A 50 -10.68 18.30 -9.99
N ILE A 51 -11.34 19.25 -10.64
CA ILE A 51 -11.19 19.51 -12.07
C ILE A 51 -10.15 20.63 -12.19
N PRO A 52 -8.93 20.33 -12.65
CA PRO A 52 -7.95 21.38 -12.87
C PRO A 52 -8.41 22.36 -13.93
N THR A 53 -8.25 23.65 -13.65
CA THR A 53 -8.56 24.73 -14.61
C THR A 53 -7.74 24.60 -15.90
N CYS A 54 -6.54 24.01 -15.83
CA CYS A 54 -5.67 23.79 -16.99
C CYS A 54 -6.05 22.58 -17.87
N THR A 55 -6.72 21.55 -17.34
CA THR A 55 -7.16 20.39 -18.15
C THR A 55 -8.60 20.49 -18.62
N LYS A 56 -9.45 21.20 -17.86
CA LYS A 56 -10.92 21.14 -17.97
C LYS A 56 -11.47 19.70 -17.94
N LYS A 57 -10.70 18.74 -17.42
CA LYS A 57 -11.07 17.32 -17.26
C LYS A 57 -10.74 16.87 -15.85
N ARG A 58 -11.68 16.17 -15.22
CA ARG A 58 -11.52 15.60 -13.88
C ARG A 58 -10.32 14.63 -13.88
N ALA A 59 -9.45 14.76 -12.88
CA ALA A 59 -8.38 13.79 -12.67
C ALA A 59 -8.99 12.42 -12.31
N TYR A 60 -8.29 11.33 -12.66
CA TYR A 60 -8.77 9.99 -12.32
C TYR A 60 -8.70 9.73 -10.82
N GLN A 61 -7.63 10.21 -10.18
CA GLN A 61 -7.43 10.09 -8.74
C GLN A 61 -6.60 11.23 -8.16
N LEU A 62 -6.82 11.53 -6.89
CA LEU A 62 -5.93 12.29 -6.04
C LEU A 62 -5.05 11.29 -5.28
N PHE A 63 -3.80 11.17 -5.71
CA PHE A 63 -2.81 10.34 -5.06
C PHE A 63 -2.05 11.15 -4.01
N THR A 64 -1.79 10.56 -2.86
CA THR A 64 -1.10 11.23 -1.76
C THR A 64 0.04 10.41 -1.21
N VAL A 65 1.14 11.09 -0.89
CA VAL A 65 2.28 10.57 -0.15
C VAL A 65 2.33 11.32 1.17
N ARG A 66 2.07 10.60 2.27
CA ARG A 66 2.29 11.11 3.62
C ARG A 66 3.60 10.55 4.15
N VAL A 67 4.31 11.37 4.90
CA VAL A 67 5.51 10.94 5.62
C VAL A 67 5.19 10.75 7.09
N CYS A 68 5.74 9.70 7.69
CA CYS A 68 5.65 9.43 9.12
C CYS A 68 7.00 9.71 9.79
N CYS A 69 6.98 10.55 10.82
CA CYS A 69 8.14 10.97 11.60
C CYS A 69 7.75 11.08 13.08
N ARG A 70 8.49 10.48 14.01
CA ARG A 70 8.38 10.72 15.47
C ARG A 70 6.92 10.78 15.98
N ASN A 71 6.14 9.74 15.70
CA ASN A 71 4.72 9.61 16.08
C ASN A 71 3.73 10.57 15.38
N THR A 72 4.16 11.39 14.43
CA THR A 72 3.27 12.23 13.62
C THR A 72 3.32 11.84 12.15
N SER A 73 2.32 12.28 11.39
CA SER A 73 2.34 12.17 9.93
C SER A 73 1.80 13.44 9.27
N PHE A 74 2.43 13.85 8.18
CA PHE A 74 1.98 15.01 7.39
C PHE A 74 2.10 14.72 5.89
N LEU A 75 1.37 15.52 5.10
CA LEU A 75 1.38 15.41 3.65
C LEU A 75 2.73 15.87 3.10
N LEU A 76 3.41 14.98 2.37
CA LEU A 76 4.66 15.29 1.70
C LEU A 76 4.43 15.72 0.25
N MET A 77 3.58 14.97 -0.46
CA MET A 77 3.22 15.23 -1.84
C MET A 77 1.76 14.83 -2.10
N ALA A 78 1.05 15.63 -2.90
CA ALA A 78 -0.22 15.27 -3.49
C ALA A 78 -0.13 15.37 -5.01
N ALA A 79 -0.81 14.47 -5.72
CA ALA A 79 -0.79 14.43 -7.16
C ALA A 79 -2.15 14.11 -7.76
N LEU A 80 -2.51 14.81 -8.83
CA LEU A 80 -3.66 14.51 -9.65
C LEU A 80 -3.19 13.64 -10.81
N LEU A 81 -3.53 12.35 -10.74
CA LEU A 81 -3.10 11.37 -11.74
C LEU A 81 -4.22 11.13 -12.77
N PRO A 82 -3.87 10.99 -14.06
CA PRO A 82 -4.82 10.80 -15.14
C PRO A 82 -5.30 9.35 -15.27
N SER A 83 -4.63 8.39 -14.63
CA SER A 83 -5.02 6.99 -14.59
C SER A 83 -4.39 6.25 -13.40
N LYS A 84 -4.65 4.94 -13.29
CA LYS A 84 -3.99 3.99 -12.38
C LYS A 84 -2.87 3.18 -13.04
N ALA A 85 -2.39 3.62 -14.21
CA ALA A 85 -1.29 2.93 -14.88
C ALA A 85 0.01 3.06 -14.07
N SER A 86 0.82 2.00 -14.04
CA SER A 86 2.08 2.00 -13.27
C SER A 86 3.02 3.14 -13.69
N SER A 87 3.01 3.54 -14.97
CA SER A 87 3.78 4.67 -15.49
C SER A 87 3.46 6.00 -14.80
N GLU A 88 2.21 6.20 -14.37
CA GLU A 88 1.80 7.42 -13.67
C GLU A 88 2.43 7.51 -12.28
N TYR A 89 2.41 6.41 -11.54
CA TYR A 89 3.02 6.33 -10.22
C TYR A 89 4.55 6.32 -10.30
N ILE A 90 5.16 5.71 -11.33
CA ILE A 90 6.62 5.73 -11.55
C ILE A 90 7.10 7.17 -11.64
N LEU A 91 6.47 7.97 -12.51
CA LEU A 91 6.84 9.37 -12.69
C LEU A 91 6.70 10.17 -11.38
N LEU A 92 5.66 9.91 -10.60
CA LEU A 92 5.48 10.51 -9.27
C LEU A 92 6.62 10.16 -8.32
N PHE A 93 6.99 8.88 -8.22
CA PHE A 93 8.02 8.43 -7.30
C PHE A 93 9.42 8.84 -7.73
N GLU A 94 9.71 8.87 -9.03
CA GLU A 94 10.97 9.42 -9.56
C GLU A 94 11.09 10.91 -9.26
N SER A 95 9.99 11.66 -9.38
CA SER A 95 9.93 13.07 -9.00
C SER A 95 10.18 13.29 -7.51
N MET A 96 9.63 12.42 -6.66
CA MET A 96 9.91 12.44 -5.23
C MET A 96 11.38 12.13 -4.93
N LEU A 97 11.95 11.12 -5.61
CA LEU A 97 13.33 10.70 -5.44
C LEU A 97 14.32 11.79 -5.89
N SER A 98 14.01 12.55 -6.95
CA SER A 98 14.86 13.65 -7.39
C SER A 98 14.94 14.75 -6.31
N ILE A 99 13.81 15.10 -5.68
CA ILE A 99 13.80 16.08 -4.58
C ILE A 99 14.67 15.61 -3.40
N PHE A 100 14.58 14.33 -3.01
CA PHE A 100 15.45 13.80 -1.95
C PHE A 100 16.93 13.80 -2.35
N SER A 101 17.24 13.48 -3.61
CA SER A 101 18.60 13.52 -4.15
C SER A 101 19.17 14.94 -4.12
N ASP A 102 18.38 15.96 -4.52
CA ASP A 102 18.76 17.37 -4.46
C ASP A 102 19.02 17.86 -3.02
N LEU A 103 18.40 17.19 -2.04
CA LEU A 103 18.61 17.43 -0.61
C LEU A 103 19.72 16.55 -0.01
N ASN A 104 20.48 15.82 -0.84
CA ASN A 104 21.52 14.87 -0.44
C ASN A 104 21.04 13.81 0.57
N PHE A 105 19.77 13.38 0.47
CA PHE A 105 19.18 12.40 1.38
C PHE A 105 18.91 11.06 0.68
N SER A 106 19.38 9.97 1.29
CA SER A 106 19.12 8.61 0.80
C SER A 106 17.87 8.01 1.42
N LEU A 107 17.00 7.43 0.59
CA LEU A 107 15.82 6.67 1.04
C LEU A 107 16.14 5.22 1.42
N ARG A 108 17.41 4.81 1.47
CA ARG A 108 17.80 3.45 1.83
C ARG A 108 17.29 3.10 3.23
N GLY A 109 16.58 1.98 3.35
CA GLY A 109 16.03 1.52 4.62
C GLY A 109 14.72 2.20 5.04
N VAL A 110 14.25 3.21 4.29
CA VAL A 110 12.91 3.77 4.48
C VAL A 110 11.86 2.77 4.02
N ARG A 111 10.72 2.72 4.73
CA ARG A 111 9.58 1.88 4.35
C ARG A 111 8.59 2.66 3.51
N VAL A 112 7.97 2.00 2.54
CA VAL A 112 6.77 2.50 1.87
C VAL A 112 5.63 1.55 2.16
N VAL A 113 4.50 2.06 2.62
CA VAL A 113 3.29 1.30 2.90
C VAL A 113 2.22 1.76 1.92
N SER A 114 1.71 0.82 1.14
CA SER A 114 0.66 1.09 0.16
C SER A 114 -0.45 0.08 0.24
N ASP A 115 -1.55 0.39 -0.44
CA ASP A 115 -2.54 -0.61 -0.81
C ASP A 115 -1.97 -1.66 -1.77
N TRP A 116 -2.74 -2.73 -1.96
CA TRP A 116 -2.34 -3.89 -2.77
C TRP A 116 -2.60 -3.69 -4.27
N GLU A 117 -2.63 -2.44 -4.73
CA GLU A 117 -2.84 -2.13 -6.14
C GLU A 117 -1.59 -2.48 -6.96
N THR A 118 -1.76 -3.32 -7.99
CA THR A 118 -0.68 -3.75 -8.90
C THR A 118 0.09 -2.58 -9.53
N GLY A 119 -0.59 -1.48 -9.86
CA GLY A 119 0.04 -0.29 -10.44
C GLY A 119 1.06 0.34 -9.48
N ILE A 120 0.65 0.54 -8.22
CA ILE A 120 1.51 1.09 -7.16
C ILE A 120 2.66 0.13 -6.84
N ILE A 121 2.38 -1.18 -6.70
CA ILE A 121 3.41 -2.20 -6.41
C ILE A 121 4.50 -2.20 -7.48
N LYS A 122 4.12 -2.20 -8.76
CA LYS A 122 5.08 -2.14 -9.87
C LYS A 122 5.90 -0.85 -9.80
N ALA A 123 5.25 0.28 -9.57
CA ALA A 123 5.92 1.57 -9.57
C ALA A 123 6.94 1.74 -8.45
N ILE A 124 6.63 1.31 -7.22
CA ILE A 124 7.58 1.38 -6.10
C ILE A 124 8.80 0.51 -6.38
N ARG A 125 8.60 -0.71 -6.91
CA ARG A 125 9.72 -1.60 -7.27
C ARG A 125 10.62 -1.02 -8.35
N THR A 126 10.04 -0.30 -9.31
CA THR A 126 10.80 0.32 -10.41
C THR A 126 11.49 1.60 -9.96
N ALA A 127 10.78 2.54 -9.36
CA ALA A 127 11.28 3.88 -9.05
C ALA A 127 12.04 3.97 -7.71
N LEU A 128 11.75 3.09 -6.75
CA LEU A 128 12.30 3.13 -5.39
C LEU A 128 12.87 1.76 -4.97
N PRO A 129 13.78 1.12 -5.73
CA PRO A 129 14.24 -0.25 -5.45
C PRO A 129 14.97 -0.41 -4.10
N MET A 130 15.39 0.68 -3.48
CA MET A 130 16.13 0.70 -2.20
C MET A 130 15.22 0.78 -0.96
N VAL A 131 13.91 0.97 -1.15
CA VAL A 131 12.94 1.08 -0.04
C VAL A 131 12.33 -0.28 0.27
N ALA A 132 11.98 -0.50 1.53
CA ALA A 132 11.23 -1.69 1.92
C ALA A 132 9.74 -1.46 1.63
N HIS A 133 9.22 -2.11 0.59
CA HIS A 133 7.79 -2.01 0.24
C HIS A 133 6.94 -2.98 1.08
N GLN A 134 5.89 -2.44 1.70
CA GLN A 134 4.97 -3.13 2.57
C GLN A 134 3.51 -2.90 2.15
N GLY A 135 2.69 -3.95 2.23
CA GLY A 135 1.26 -3.83 2.00
C GLY A 135 0.52 -3.34 3.25
N CYS A 136 -0.58 -2.61 3.06
CA CYS A 136 -1.49 -2.23 4.12
C CYS A 136 -2.15 -3.48 4.74
N SER A 137 -2.00 -3.66 6.06
CA SER A 137 -2.56 -4.81 6.79
C SER A 137 -4.09 -4.76 6.91
N PHE A 138 -4.68 -3.57 7.01
CA PHE A 138 -6.13 -3.41 7.02
C PHE A 138 -6.75 -3.91 5.72
N HIS A 139 -6.23 -3.45 4.57
CA HIS A 139 -6.66 -3.90 3.26
C HIS A 139 -6.41 -5.40 3.03
N ALA A 140 -5.27 -5.92 3.50
CA ALA A 140 -5.00 -7.35 3.45
C ALA A 140 -6.06 -8.17 4.18
N LEU A 141 -6.31 -7.85 5.46
CA LEU A 141 -7.31 -8.54 6.27
C LEU A 141 -8.72 -8.40 5.69
N LYS A 142 -9.08 -7.23 5.16
CA LYS A 142 -10.37 -6.99 4.50
C LYS A 142 -10.53 -7.92 3.29
N CYS A 143 -9.55 -7.99 2.41
CA CYS A 143 -9.59 -8.88 1.23
C CYS A 143 -9.64 -10.36 1.63
N ILE A 144 -8.81 -10.79 2.60
CA ILE A 144 -8.82 -12.16 3.13
C ILE A 144 -10.21 -12.52 3.69
N ASN A 145 -10.79 -11.64 4.52
CA ASN A 145 -12.12 -11.85 5.11
C ASN A 145 -13.24 -11.89 4.07
N ASN A 146 -13.18 -11.00 3.07
CA ASN A 146 -14.15 -11.01 1.98
C ASN A 146 -14.06 -12.30 1.18
N LYS A 147 -12.85 -12.80 0.92
CA LYS A 147 -12.69 -14.05 0.16
C LYS A 147 -13.13 -15.27 0.95
N LEU A 148 -12.79 -15.36 2.25
CA LEU A 148 -13.37 -16.36 3.15
C LEU A 148 -14.90 -16.32 3.06
N SER A 149 -15.49 -15.14 3.20
CA SER A 149 -16.96 -14.98 3.11
C SER A 149 -17.51 -15.46 1.77
N SER A 150 -16.85 -15.13 0.66
CA SER A 150 -17.29 -15.50 -0.70
C SER A 150 -17.32 -17.01 -0.96
N PHE A 151 -16.52 -17.79 -0.23
CA PHE A 151 -16.53 -19.25 -0.30
C PHE A 151 -17.52 -19.91 0.69
N GLY A 152 -18.42 -19.13 1.31
CA GLY A 152 -19.41 -19.65 2.27
C GLY A 152 -18.82 -20.07 3.62
N LEU A 153 -17.53 -19.82 3.81
CA LEU A 153 -16.70 -20.32 4.89
C LEU A 153 -17.13 -19.77 6.27
N ASN A 154 -17.78 -18.61 6.32
CA ASN A 154 -18.37 -18.06 7.55
C ASN A 154 -19.44 -18.96 8.19
N ALA A 155 -20.28 -19.62 7.39
CA ALA A 155 -21.29 -20.53 7.92
C ALA A 155 -20.64 -21.73 8.58
N PHE A 156 -19.60 -22.28 7.94
CA PHE A 156 -18.82 -23.38 8.51
C PHE A 156 -18.08 -22.98 9.78
N ALA A 157 -17.48 -21.79 9.85
CA ALA A 157 -16.82 -21.33 11.07
C ALA A 157 -17.78 -21.12 12.26
N LYS A 158 -19.07 -20.85 12.01
CA LYS A 158 -20.09 -20.80 13.08
C LYS A 158 -20.33 -22.20 13.65
N SER A 159 -20.52 -23.19 12.78
CA SER A 159 -20.92 -24.55 13.18
C SER A 159 -19.75 -25.45 13.58
N TYR A 160 -18.54 -25.23 13.03
CA TYR A 160 -17.40 -26.13 13.18
C TYR A 160 -16.20 -25.41 13.81
N PRO A 161 -15.85 -25.71 15.07
CA PRO A 161 -14.73 -25.08 15.77
C PRO A 161 -13.39 -25.19 15.06
N VAL A 162 -13.11 -26.31 14.40
CA VAL A 162 -11.85 -26.54 13.67
C VAL A 162 -11.67 -25.54 12.52
N VAL A 163 -12.75 -25.24 11.78
CA VAL A 163 -12.76 -24.25 10.69
C VAL A 163 -12.59 -22.84 11.27
N ARG A 164 -13.23 -22.53 12.40
CA ARG A 164 -13.10 -21.24 13.09
C ARG A 164 -11.68 -20.96 13.56
N ILE A 165 -11.06 -21.94 14.20
CA ILE A 165 -9.67 -21.86 14.66
C ILE A 165 -8.76 -21.62 13.45
N TRP A 166 -8.93 -22.40 12.39
CA TRP A 166 -8.16 -22.23 11.16
C TRP A 166 -8.29 -20.82 10.56
N PHE A 167 -9.49 -20.23 10.51
CA PHE A 167 -9.65 -18.84 10.02
C PHE A 167 -8.90 -17.83 10.88
N ASN A 168 -9.00 -17.95 12.20
CA ASN A 168 -8.31 -17.04 13.11
C ASN A 168 -6.79 -17.16 12.93
N ARG A 169 -6.29 -18.37 12.70
CA ARG A 169 -4.88 -18.62 12.38
C ARG A 169 -4.49 -17.99 11.03
N ILE A 170 -5.29 -18.13 9.97
CA ILE A 170 -5.08 -17.46 8.68
C ILE A 170 -5.05 -15.93 8.82
N ARG A 171 -5.96 -15.34 9.61
CA ARG A 171 -5.95 -13.89 9.88
C ARG A 171 -4.69 -13.46 10.64
N ALA A 172 -4.26 -14.27 11.61
CA ALA A 172 -3.06 -14.00 12.38
C ALA A 172 -1.78 -14.21 11.56
N SER A 173 -1.83 -14.93 10.44
CA SER A 173 -0.63 -15.29 9.66
C SER A 173 0.10 -14.07 9.11
N ILE A 174 -0.59 -12.94 8.88
CA ILE A 174 0.07 -11.71 8.44
C ILE A 174 1.01 -11.14 9.49
N PHE A 175 0.91 -11.55 10.77
CA PHE A 175 1.80 -11.13 11.84
C PHE A 175 2.92 -12.14 12.11
N LEU A 176 3.01 -13.21 11.30
CA LEU A 176 4.04 -14.21 11.41
C LEU A 176 5.12 -14.00 10.33
N PRO A 177 6.39 -14.30 10.63
CA PRO A 177 7.40 -14.59 9.61
C PRO A 177 6.89 -15.65 8.65
N ARG A 178 7.24 -15.51 7.37
CA ARG A 178 6.74 -16.40 6.31
C ARG A 178 7.12 -17.86 6.54
N ILE A 179 8.27 -18.11 7.19
CA ILE A 179 8.72 -19.45 7.54
C ILE A 179 7.72 -20.18 8.46
N TYR A 180 7.10 -19.49 9.41
CA TYR A 180 6.12 -20.08 10.32
C TYR A 180 4.76 -20.32 9.67
N ILE A 181 4.44 -19.59 8.58
CA ILE A 181 3.25 -19.90 7.78
C ILE A 181 3.34 -21.32 7.21
N TYR A 182 4.53 -21.76 6.82
CA TYR A 182 4.74 -23.13 6.34
C TYR A 182 4.86 -24.14 7.47
N GLN A 183 5.57 -23.82 8.56
CA GLN A 183 5.83 -24.77 9.64
C GLN A 183 4.62 -25.07 10.53
N CYS A 184 3.66 -24.14 10.62
CA CYS A 184 2.50 -24.30 11.48
C CYS A 184 1.30 -24.95 10.79
N ASP A 185 1.47 -25.58 9.63
CA ASP A 185 0.36 -26.19 8.86
C ASP A 185 -0.79 -25.22 8.56
N LEU A 186 -0.52 -23.90 8.53
CA LEU A 186 -1.52 -22.87 8.24
C LEU A 186 -2.13 -23.03 6.86
N LEU A 187 -1.32 -23.52 5.91
CA LEU A 187 -1.71 -23.79 4.53
C LEU A 187 -2.18 -25.23 4.31
N THR A 188 -2.63 -25.91 5.36
CA THR A 188 -3.28 -27.23 5.28
C THR A 188 -4.80 -27.09 5.44
N ILE A 189 -5.54 -28.00 4.81
CA ILE A 189 -7.00 -28.02 4.92
C ILE A 189 -7.36 -28.52 6.32
N PRO A 190 -8.20 -27.80 7.10
CA PRO A 190 -8.44 -28.12 8.51
C PRO A 190 -9.38 -29.31 8.73
N VAL A 191 -9.85 -29.95 7.66
CA VAL A 191 -10.90 -30.99 7.68
C VAL A 191 -10.62 -32.08 6.66
N SER A 192 -11.21 -33.27 6.84
CA SER A 192 -11.10 -34.38 5.89
C SER A 192 -11.87 -34.12 4.59
N ASN A 193 -11.59 -34.90 3.55
CA ASN A 193 -12.20 -34.79 2.21
C ASN A 193 -13.72 -35.02 2.17
N VAL A 194 -14.28 -35.71 3.17
CA VAL A 194 -15.73 -35.93 3.30
C VAL A 194 -16.45 -34.78 4.02
N HIS A 195 -15.72 -33.85 4.63
CA HIS A 195 -16.32 -32.75 5.39
C HIS A 195 -16.94 -31.69 4.46
N PRO A 196 -18.14 -31.16 4.74
CA PRO A 196 -18.80 -30.17 3.86
C PRO A 196 -17.98 -28.91 3.56
N ALA A 197 -17.11 -28.50 4.48
CA ALA A 197 -16.21 -27.35 4.32
C ALA A 197 -14.94 -27.64 3.49
N TYR A 198 -14.68 -28.89 3.07
CA TYR A 198 -13.43 -29.28 2.42
C TYR A 198 -13.18 -28.49 1.14
N THR A 199 -14.12 -28.54 0.19
CA THR A 199 -14.00 -27.85 -1.11
C THR A 199 -13.85 -26.34 -0.95
N ALA A 200 -14.62 -25.73 -0.04
CA ALA A 200 -14.52 -24.30 0.25
C ALA A 200 -13.17 -23.91 0.86
N SER A 201 -12.63 -24.74 1.76
CA SER A 201 -11.31 -24.54 2.38
C SER A 201 -10.19 -24.70 1.36
N HIS A 202 -10.30 -25.68 0.45
CA HIS A 202 -9.37 -25.90 -0.65
C HIS A 202 -9.32 -24.68 -1.58
N ASN A 203 -10.48 -24.25 -2.09
CA ASN A 203 -10.59 -23.10 -2.98
C ASN A 203 -10.04 -21.81 -2.35
N PHE A 204 -10.27 -21.64 -1.04
CA PHE A 204 -9.68 -20.52 -0.31
C PHE A 204 -8.16 -20.61 -0.23
N LEU A 205 -7.59 -21.79 0.05
CA LEU A 205 -6.13 -21.95 0.12
C LEU A 205 -5.47 -21.72 -1.24
N ASP A 206 -6.08 -22.14 -2.35
CA ASP A 206 -5.56 -21.87 -3.69
C ASP A 206 -5.50 -20.37 -3.96
N TYR A 207 -6.58 -19.65 -3.64
CA TYR A 207 -6.58 -18.19 -3.67
C TYR A 207 -5.51 -17.61 -2.75
N PHE A 208 -5.39 -18.12 -1.51
CA PHE A 208 -4.50 -17.52 -0.53
C PHE A 208 -3.03 -17.65 -0.97
N ARG A 209 -2.68 -18.80 -1.54
CA ARG A 209 -1.34 -19.08 -2.09
C ARG A 209 -1.05 -18.20 -3.30
N SER A 210 -1.98 -18.13 -4.26
CA SER A 210 -1.75 -17.37 -5.49
C SER A 210 -1.68 -15.86 -5.24
N GLU A 211 -2.54 -15.34 -4.37
CA GLU A 211 -2.64 -13.91 -4.12
C GLU A 211 -1.57 -13.45 -3.11
N TRP A 212 -1.49 -14.06 -1.92
CA TRP A 212 -0.69 -13.50 -0.83
C TRP A 212 0.71 -14.08 -0.77
N MET A 213 0.86 -15.38 -1.07
CA MET A 213 2.16 -16.04 -0.97
C MET A 213 3.05 -15.77 -2.18
N ALA A 214 2.52 -15.31 -3.32
CA ALA A 214 3.32 -14.95 -4.49
C ALA A 214 4.07 -13.61 -4.34
N HIS A 215 3.71 -12.79 -3.34
CA HIS A 215 4.36 -11.51 -3.10
C HIS A 215 5.62 -11.63 -2.21
N PRO A 216 6.55 -10.65 -2.27
CA PRO A 216 7.66 -10.56 -1.34
C PRO A 216 7.19 -10.60 0.11
N GLU A 217 7.98 -11.22 0.99
CA GLU A 217 7.63 -11.36 2.41
C GLU A 217 7.33 -10.02 3.08
N THR A 218 8.06 -8.96 2.72
CA THR A 218 7.88 -7.59 3.26
C THR A 218 6.49 -7.02 3.00
N MET A 219 5.79 -7.48 1.94
CA MET A 219 4.45 -7.02 1.61
C MET A 219 3.41 -7.57 2.57
N LEU A 220 3.45 -8.88 2.82
CA LEU A 220 2.46 -9.58 3.63
C LEU A 220 2.77 -9.52 5.12
N SER A 221 4.02 -9.81 5.51
CA SER A 221 4.40 -9.95 6.90
C SER A 221 4.44 -8.59 7.61
N LYS A 222 3.86 -8.58 8.81
CA LYS A 222 3.84 -7.49 9.79
C LYS A 222 4.51 -7.91 11.09
N TYR A 223 5.27 -9.01 11.06
CA TYR A 223 6.06 -9.43 12.19
C TYR A 223 7.08 -8.35 12.56
N MET A 224 7.19 -8.05 13.86
CA MET A 224 8.06 -6.99 14.39
C MET A 224 7.81 -5.59 13.80
N ILE A 225 6.67 -5.37 13.14
CA ILE A 225 6.23 -4.05 12.72
C ILE A 225 5.25 -3.53 13.76
N ASP A 226 5.71 -2.65 14.63
CA ASP A 226 4.92 -2.04 15.69
C ASP A 226 4.10 -0.84 15.17
N ARG A 227 4.65 -0.08 14.20
CA ARG A 227 4.09 1.19 13.71
C ARG A 227 3.81 1.20 12.21
N HIS A 228 2.82 2.01 11.84
CA HIS A 228 2.49 2.33 10.43
C HIS A 228 2.19 1.07 9.60
N ARG A 229 1.37 0.17 10.14
CA ARG A 229 0.96 -1.09 9.46
C ARG A 229 -0.20 -0.89 8.46
N THR A 230 -0.81 0.29 8.44
CA THR A 230 -2.04 0.59 7.71
C THR A 230 -1.93 1.93 7.00
N THR A 231 -2.66 2.09 5.90
CA THR A 231 -2.87 3.35 5.19
C THR A 231 -4.01 4.19 5.79
N ASN A 232 -4.65 3.73 6.88
CA ASN A 232 -5.76 4.43 7.55
C ASN A 232 -5.51 5.92 7.86
N LEU A 233 -4.28 6.33 8.19
CA LEU A 233 -3.95 7.75 8.41
C LEU A 233 -4.09 8.60 7.13
N VAL A 234 -3.87 7.98 5.98
CA VAL A 234 -4.09 8.58 4.66
C VAL A 234 -5.59 8.56 4.34
N GLU A 235 -6.26 7.41 4.52
CA GLU A 235 -7.70 7.27 4.28
C GLU A 235 -8.54 8.19 5.16
N SER A 236 -8.15 8.44 6.42
CA SER A 236 -8.86 9.34 7.32
C SER A 236 -8.81 10.80 6.86
N TRP A 237 -7.76 11.17 6.11
CA TRP A 237 -7.64 12.50 5.54
C TRP A 237 -8.51 12.70 4.29
N HIS A 238 -8.94 11.60 3.65
CA HIS A 238 -9.82 11.61 2.48
C HIS A 238 -11.30 11.74 2.83
N ARG A 239 -11.67 11.65 4.11
CA ARG A 239 -13.03 11.78 4.62
C ARG A 239 -13.30 13.22 5.05
#